data_AF-A0A4U2ZWE4-F1
#
_entry.id   AF-A0A4U2ZWE4-F1
#
_cell.length_a   1.000
_cell.length_b   1.000
_cell.length_c   1.000
_cell.angle_alpha   90.00
_cell.angle_beta   90.00
_cell.angle_gamma   90.00
#
_symmetry.space_group_name_H-M   'P 1'
#
loop_
_entity.id
_entity.type
_entity.pdbx_description
1 polymer ?
#
loop_
_entity_poly.entity_id
_entity_poly.type
_entity_poly.pdbx_seq_one_letter_code
_entity_poly.pdbx_strand_id
1 'polypeptide(L)'
;PIKGLWTHKDITYKLGGTDHEDPLDYLRSHGISESQFRADVQKAYEGATVTVKPKPQEPSQNVTGATGVAYIDGYNVNLRNGPSTNYGIIRQLSKDESYQVWGKQGDWLNLGGNQWIY
;
A
#
# COMPACT_ATOMS: atom_id res chain seq x y z
N PRO A 1 -23.20 -2.46 17.37
CA PRO A 1 -21.88 -3.04 17.04
C PRO A 1 -21.89 -3.65 15.63
N ILE A 2 -20.91 -3.29 14.79
CA ILE A 2 -20.71 -3.90 13.47
C ILE A 2 -20.28 -5.36 13.71
N LYS A 3 -21.07 -6.33 13.23
CA LYS A 3 -20.70 -7.76 13.30
C LYS A 3 -20.06 -8.15 11.96
N GLY A 4 -18.85 -8.71 11.99
CA GLY A 4 -18.16 -9.20 10.79
C GLY A 4 -16.93 -8.38 10.40
N LEU A 5 -17.10 -7.33 9.59
CA LEU A 5 -15.98 -6.59 8.99
C LEU A 5 -15.40 -5.52 9.92
N TRP A 6 -14.12 -5.69 10.29
CA TRP A 6 -13.38 -4.76 11.14
C TRP A 6 -12.14 -4.24 10.40
N THR A 7 -11.88 -2.94 10.50
CA THR A 7 -10.60 -2.32 10.11
C THR A 7 -9.63 -2.35 11.29
N HIS A 8 -8.34 -2.07 11.06
CA HIS A 8 -7.39 -1.94 12.16
C HIS A 8 -7.76 -0.77 13.07
N LYS A 9 -8.31 0.30 12.47
CA LYS A 9 -8.95 1.40 13.21
C LYS A 9 -10.05 0.94 14.17
N ASP A 10 -10.91 0.02 13.74
CA ASP A 10 -11.96 -0.52 14.64
C ASP A 10 -11.34 -1.21 15.87
N ILE A 11 -10.25 -1.95 15.68
CA ILE A 11 -9.53 -2.61 16.77
C ILE A 11 -8.94 -1.56 17.71
N THR A 12 -8.23 -0.57 17.17
CA THR A 12 -7.63 0.55 17.92
C THR A 12 -8.64 1.20 18.87
N TYR A 13 -9.85 1.52 18.40
CA TYR A 13 -10.84 2.25 19.20
C TYR A 13 -11.80 1.39 20.03
N LYS A 14 -12.02 0.13 19.66
CA LYS A 14 -12.98 -0.75 20.36
C LYS A 14 -12.33 -1.74 21.32
N LEU A 15 -11.12 -2.20 21.00
CA LEU A 15 -10.40 -3.21 21.78
C LEU A 15 -9.08 -2.69 22.35
N GLY A 16 -8.46 -1.68 21.72
CA GLY A 16 -7.15 -1.16 22.11
C GLY A 16 -6.00 -2.11 21.76
N GLY A 17 -4.81 -1.83 22.31
CA GLY A 17 -3.59 -2.65 22.09
C GLY A 17 -2.85 -2.36 20.79
N THR A 18 -3.28 -1.37 20.03
CA THR A 18 -2.69 -0.89 18.78
C THR A 18 -3.14 0.54 18.53
N ASP A 19 -2.36 1.30 17.76
CA ASP A 19 -2.66 2.68 17.32
C ASP A 19 -2.76 2.81 15.79
N HIS A 20 -2.56 1.72 15.03
CA HIS A 20 -2.72 1.74 13.58
C HIS A 20 -4.16 2.05 13.11
N GLU A 21 -4.28 2.74 11.99
CA GLU A 21 -5.55 3.17 11.37
C GLU A 21 -5.76 2.61 9.95
N ASP A 22 -4.95 1.66 9.49
CA ASP A 22 -5.14 1.03 8.18
C ASP A 22 -6.49 0.27 8.10
N PRO A 23 -7.09 0.15 6.90
CA PRO A 23 -6.58 0.58 5.59
C PRO A 23 -7.03 1.99 5.15
N LEU A 24 -7.40 2.90 6.06
CA LEU A 24 -8.10 4.14 5.67
C LEU A 24 -7.35 5.04 4.68
N ASP A 25 -6.07 5.30 4.92
CA ASP A 25 -5.29 6.18 4.06
C ASP A 25 -5.02 5.56 2.69
N TYR A 26 -4.80 4.24 2.66
CA TYR A 26 -4.67 3.49 1.42
C TYR A 26 -5.95 3.62 0.57
N LEU A 27 -7.12 3.38 1.16
CA LEU A 27 -8.39 3.53 0.45
C LEU A 27 -8.55 4.96 -0.09
N ARG A 28 -8.30 5.97 0.75
CA ARG A 28 -8.43 7.39 0.37
C ARG A 28 -7.51 7.75 -0.79
N SER A 29 -6.26 7.27 -0.78
CA SER A 29 -5.30 7.50 -1.87
C SER A 29 -5.75 6.94 -3.21
N HIS A 30 -6.59 5.88 -3.19
CA HIS A 30 -7.18 5.26 -4.38
C HIS A 30 -8.57 5.83 -4.72
N GLY A 31 -9.01 6.89 -4.03
CA GLY A 31 -10.32 7.50 -4.24
C GLY A 31 -11.49 6.67 -3.68
N ILE A 32 -11.21 5.73 -2.78
CA ILE A 32 -12.20 4.86 -2.15
C ILE A 32 -12.40 5.32 -0.70
N SER A 33 -13.64 5.56 -0.27
CA SER A 33 -13.94 5.79 1.15
C SER A 33 -14.07 4.46 1.89
N GLU A 34 -13.87 4.47 3.21
CA GLU A 34 -14.15 3.29 4.04
C GLU A 34 -15.60 2.80 3.88
N SER A 35 -16.56 3.72 3.79
CA SER A 35 -17.97 3.40 3.57
C SER A 35 -18.20 2.71 2.23
N GLN A 36 -17.57 3.19 1.16
CA GLN A 36 -17.64 2.59 -0.17
C GLN A 36 -17.03 1.18 -0.15
N PHE A 37 -15.84 1.04 0.45
CA PHE A 37 -15.19 -0.26 0.62
C PHE A 37 -16.09 -1.26 1.36
N ARG A 38 -16.69 -0.87 2.49
CA ARG A 38 -17.60 -1.74 3.25
C ARG A 38 -18.83 -2.14 2.43
N ALA A 39 -19.43 -1.20 1.70
CA ALA A 39 -20.59 -1.47 0.84
C ALA A 39 -20.23 -2.43 -0.31
N ASP A 40 -19.04 -2.28 -0.88
CA ASP A 40 -18.54 -3.15 -1.93
C ASP A 40 -18.26 -4.57 -1.43
N VAL A 41 -17.66 -4.72 -0.25
CA VAL A 41 -17.49 -6.04 0.39
C VAL A 41 -18.83 -6.71 0.64
N GLN A 42 -19.84 -5.96 1.11
CA GLN A 42 -21.19 -6.50 1.31
C GLN A 42 -21.82 -6.97 0.00
N LYS A 43 -21.77 -6.15 -1.06
CA LYS A 43 -22.30 -6.53 -2.38
C LYS A 43 -21.63 -7.79 -2.93
N ALA A 44 -20.30 -7.87 -2.82
CA ALA A 44 -19.56 -9.04 -3.25
C ALA A 44 -19.97 -10.30 -2.45
N TYR A 45 -20.15 -10.17 -1.14
CA TYR A 45 -20.65 -11.25 -0.29
C TYR A 45 -22.06 -11.72 -0.67
N GLU A 46 -22.92 -10.80 -1.10
CA GLU A 46 -24.27 -11.06 -1.62
C GLU A 46 -24.27 -11.62 -3.06
N GLY A 47 -23.10 -11.83 -3.66
CA GLY A 47 -22.93 -12.41 -5.01
C GLY A 47 -23.02 -11.39 -6.14
N ALA A 48 -23.05 -10.10 -5.85
CA ALA A 48 -23.05 -9.05 -6.86
C ALA A 48 -21.63 -8.75 -7.36
N THR A 49 -21.51 -8.38 -8.63
CA THR A 49 -20.24 -7.92 -9.22
C THR A 49 -19.95 -6.48 -8.82
N VAL A 50 -18.77 -6.23 -8.27
CA VAL A 50 -18.29 -4.87 -7.92
C VAL A 50 -17.24 -4.44 -8.94
N THR A 51 -17.43 -3.26 -9.54
CA THR A 51 -16.45 -2.65 -10.43
C THR A 51 -15.81 -1.45 -9.73
N VAL A 52 -14.52 -1.54 -9.45
CA VAL A 52 -13.72 -0.38 -9.00
C VAL A 52 -13.07 0.28 -10.21
N LYS A 53 -13.21 1.61 -10.34
CA LYS A 53 -12.45 2.37 -11.34
C LYS A 53 -11.07 2.64 -10.72
N PRO A 54 -9.98 2.01 -11.21
CA PRO A 54 -8.66 2.35 -10.71
C PRO A 54 -8.42 3.84 -10.95
N LYS A 55 -7.92 4.55 -9.94
CA LYS A 55 -7.38 5.91 -10.12
C LYS A 55 -6.36 5.82 -11.28
N PRO A 56 -6.41 6.72 -12.28
CA PRO A 56 -5.39 6.76 -13.31
C PRO A 56 -4.02 6.83 -12.63
N GLN A 57 -3.23 5.77 -12.76
CA GLN A 57 -1.83 5.81 -12.36
C GLN A 57 -1.16 6.82 -13.28
N GLU A 58 -0.44 7.79 -12.71
CA GLU A 58 0.42 8.66 -13.52
C GLU A 58 1.32 7.78 -14.39
N PRO A 59 1.58 8.15 -15.66
CA PRO A 59 2.38 7.35 -16.58
C PRO A 59 3.71 6.97 -15.91
N SER A 60 3.89 5.68 -15.60
CA SER A 60 5.12 5.21 -15.00
C SER A 60 6.22 5.35 -16.05
N GLN A 61 7.16 6.25 -15.81
CA GLN A 61 8.32 6.46 -16.67
C GLN A 61 9.17 5.17 -16.68
N ASN A 62 9.24 4.45 -17.80
CA ASN A 62 10.21 3.36 -18.04
C ASN A 62 10.43 2.34 -16.90
N VAL A 63 9.36 1.85 -16.27
CA VAL A 63 9.49 0.74 -15.31
C VAL A 63 9.68 -0.55 -16.09
N THR A 64 10.86 -1.15 -15.97
CA THR A 64 11.12 -2.47 -16.53
C THR A 64 10.59 -3.52 -15.55
N GLY A 65 9.81 -4.49 -16.05
CA GLY A 65 9.35 -5.61 -15.24
C GLY A 65 10.55 -6.39 -14.69
N ALA A 66 10.68 -6.42 -13.37
CA ALA A 66 11.73 -7.12 -12.66
C ALA A 66 11.10 -7.85 -11.49
N THR A 67 11.32 -9.16 -11.39
CA THR A 67 10.79 -9.98 -10.30
C THR A 67 11.95 -10.54 -9.48
N GLY A 68 11.87 -10.41 -8.15
CA GLY A 68 12.94 -10.82 -7.24
C GLY A 68 12.61 -10.47 -5.78
N VAL A 69 13.59 -10.65 -4.89
CA VAL A 69 13.50 -10.25 -3.48
C VAL A 69 14.64 -9.26 -3.20
N ALA A 70 14.30 -8.09 -2.67
CA ALA A 70 15.26 -7.12 -2.16
C ALA A 70 15.53 -7.43 -0.68
N TYR A 71 16.79 -7.61 -0.32
CA TYR A 71 17.24 -7.75 1.07
C TYR A 71 17.84 -6.42 1.50
N ILE A 72 17.32 -5.86 2.59
CA ILE A 72 17.78 -4.57 3.11
C ILE A 72 19.01 -4.81 3.98
N ASP A 73 20.19 -4.38 3.52
CA ASP A 73 21.43 -4.49 4.30
C ASP A 73 21.75 -3.21 5.11
N GLY A 74 21.17 -2.08 4.70
CA GLY A 74 21.36 -0.78 5.34
C GLY A 74 20.42 -0.52 6.52
N TYR A 75 20.83 0.38 7.40
CA TYR A 75 19.95 0.93 8.45
C TYR A 75 19.28 2.21 7.93
N ASN A 76 17.98 2.35 8.17
CA ASN A 76 17.19 3.53 7.81
C ASN A 76 17.07 3.78 6.28
N VAL A 77 16.91 2.73 5.48
CA VAL A 77 16.72 2.84 4.03
C VAL A 77 15.38 3.52 3.73
N ASN A 78 15.40 4.62 2.98
CA ASN A 78 14.20 5.40 2.71
C ASN A 78 13.29 4.70 1.70
N LEU A 79 12.10 4.31 2.14
CA LEU A 79 11.02 3.93 1.26
C LEU A 79 10.30 5.18 0.77
N ARG A 80 10.26 5.41 -0.53
CA ARG A 80 9.73 6.64 -1.14
C ARG A 80 8.49 6.41 -1.98
N ASN A 81 7.71 7.47 -2.17
CA ASN A 81 6.51 7.47 -3.00
C ASN A 81 6.78 7.62 -4.52
N GLY A 82 8.03 7.43 -4.96
CA GLY A 82 8.44 7.44 -6.36
C GLY A 82 9.95 7.20 -6.55
N PRO A 83 10.38 6.86 -7.77
CA PRO A 83 11.76 6.47 -8.11
C PRO A 83 12.69 7.69 -8.32
N SER A 84 12.76 8.55 -7.32
CA SER A 84 13.70 9.69 -7.25
C SER A 84 13.78 10.21 -5.82
N THR A 85 14.90 10.84 -5.47
CA THR A 85 15.09 11.50 -4.17
C THR A 85 14.20 12.71 -3.96
N ASN A 86 13.55 13.22 -5.02
CA ASN A 86 12.58 14.33 -4.94
C ASN A 86 11.20 13.88 -4.44
N TYR A 87 10.92 12.57 -4.45
CA TYR A 87 9.71 11.99 -3.91
C TYR A 87 9.76 11.91 -2.39
N GLY A 88 8.59 12.05 -1.76
CA GLY A 88 8.42 12.00 -0.31
C GLY A 88 8.79 10.63 0.26
N ILE A 89 9.33 10.64 1.48
CA ILE A 89 9.62 9.42 2.25
C ILE A 89 8.33 8.95 2.91
N ILE A 90 7.94 7.70 2.65
CA ILE A 90 6.81 7.02 3.29
C ILE A 90 7.23 6.57 4.69
N ARG A 91 8.34 5.81 4.77
CA ARG A 91 8.96 5.36 6.02
C ARG A 91 10.42 4.96 5.77
N GLN A 92 11.11 4.58 6.85
CA GLN A 92 12.44 3.98 6.77
C GLN A 92 12.36 2.47 7.02
N LEU A 93 13.18 1.71 6.29
CA LEU A 93 13.34 0.27 6.39
C LEU A 93 14.62 -0.06 7.15
N SER A 94 14.59 -1.14 7.92
CA SER A 94 15.70 -1.63 8.74
C SER A 94 16.44 -2.76 8.05
N LYS A 95 17.66 -3.00 8.52
CA LYS A 95 18.46 -4.16 8.14
C LYS A 95 17.69 -5.46 8.40
N ASP A 96 17.93 -6.47 7.56
CA ASP A 96 17.32 -7.81 7.58
C ASP A 96 15.83 -7.85 7.18
N GLU A 97 15.22 -6.72 6.83
CA GLU A 97 13.91 -6.72 6.15
C GLU A 97 14.06 -7.21 4.69
N SER A 98 13.03 -7.89 4.18
CA SER A 98 13.02 -8.39 2.79
C SER A 98 11.69 -8.13 2.10
N TYR A 99 11.73 -7.71 0.84
CA TYR A 99 10.54 -7.32 0.08
C TYR A 99 10.53 -7.90 -1.32
N GLN A 100 9.36 -8.27 -1.80
CA GLN A 100 9.17 -8.65 -3.20
C GLN A 100 9.35 -7.43 -4.10
N VAL A 101 10.17 -7.59 -5.14
CA VAL A 101 10.40 -6.59 -6.18
C VAL A 101 9.46 -6.89 -7.35
N TRP A 102 8.77 -5.84 -7.81
CA TRP A 102 7.80 -5.91 -8.92
C TRP A 102 8.27 -5.17 -10.17
N GLY A 103 9.31 -4.35 -10.05
CA GLY A 103 9.83 -3.57 -11.15
C GLY A 103 11.10 -2.81 -10.78
N LYS A 104 11.78 -2.30 -11.80
CA LYS A 104 12.96 -1.47 -11.66
C LYS A 104 12.87 -0.25 -12.57
N GLN A 105 13.31 0.90 -12.09
CA GLN A 105 13.42 2.13 -12.89
C GLN A 105 14.75 2.83 -12.57
N GLY A 106 15.68 2.85 -13.53
CA GLY A 106 17.07 3.23 -13.22
C GLY A 106 17.63 2.26 -12.18
N ASP A 107 18.13 2.76 -11.06
CA ASP A 107 18.58 1.92 -9.94
C ASP A 107 17.47 1.64 -8.90
N TRP A 108 16.30 2.27 -9.03
CA TRP A 108 15.23 2.14 -8.06
C TRP A 108 14.49 0.80 -8.20
N LEU A 109 14.18 0.17 -7.08
CA LEU A 109 13.38 -1.06 -7.01
C LEU A 109 11.97 -0.75 -6.51
N ASN A 110 10.96 -1.27 -7.19
CA ASN A 110 9.56 -1.15 -6.80
C ASN A 110 9.16 -2.31 -5.88
N LEU A 111 8.68 -1.97 -4.67
CA LEU A 111 8.22 -2.93 -3.68
C LEU A 111 6.69 -3.11 -3.66
N GLY A 112 6.00 -2.53 -4.66
CA GLY A 112 4.55 -2.62 -4.86
C GLY A 112 3.87 -1.24 -4.84
N GLY A 113 3.02 -0.97 -5.84
CA GLY A 113 2.35 0.33 -5.97
C GLY A 113 3.34 1.47 -6.13
N ASN A 114 3.22 2.53 -5.32
CA ASN A 114 4.11 3.70 -5.34
C ASN A 114 5.29 3.55 -4.37
N GLN A 115 5.68 2.34 -3.97
CA GLN A 115 6.74 2.11 -2.99
C GLN A 115 8.06 1.82 -3.68
N TRP A 116 9.05 2.71 -3.50
CA TRP A 116 10.35 2.63 -4.17
C TRP A 116 11.52 2.74 -3.19
N ILE A 117 12.55 1.94 -3.42
CA ILE A 117 13.85 2.02 -2.72
C ILE A 117 14.99 2.20 -3.74
N TYR A 118 16.12 2.74 -3.31
CA TYR A 118 17.35 2.87 -4.09
C TYR A 118 18.44 2.04 -3.42
#